data_AF-A0A2G8JM00-F1
#
_entry.id   AF-A0A2G8JM00-F1
#
_cell.length_a   1.000
_cell.length_b   1.000
_cell.length_c   1.000
_cell.angle_alpha   90.00
_cell.angle_beta   90.00
_cell.angle_gamma   90.00
#
_symmetry.space_group_name_H-M   'P 1'
#
loop_
_entity.id
_entity.type
_entity.pdbx_description
1 polymer ?
#
loop_
_entity_poly.entity_id
_entity_poly.type
_entity_poly.pdbx_seq_one_letter_code
_entity_poly.pdbx_strand_id
1 'polypeptide(L)'
;MERRCPRTISLYARSRQPALSYEDPRKDFYVGAVPFGWTWGDSLGTQNSQGCSQPPLSQFGGNALSMTIRAHTFITLGKLCLQHGGLAKRCIAALARELETSSDAAVRNNVMIVMCDLCIRYPNLVDRYIPNLASCLKDRSLIVRKQTLNSLTHLLLEDYVKWRGPLFFRFLSTLVDDSEVIWKFSEFCLVQLLLKRQPTMLFQHFLEAIFHFNAYEGQAAYNKFTQTDREKALFSLKGEENASKRMKLYNFMLQHMEDEHRFHVTAKLCQDILGNFVDNVLPLNEDTEDILKDTLTILGCKDIKLTSLKSKNANHDDIVEEIEMAQAVMNQAKNKLISQVVKKNVIENIVPVVIALKQMLVKKRSPLVKHLMLFMKELMKDYRHEIKDILSADRQLASEIEFDLRRFDEQQEAEKQRQEAETSSGVSQQKTLDHPWFVQLEIFPPGTSIEGLAENSAHQGPTHPLAFLD
;
A
#
# COMPACT_ATOMS: atom_id res chain seq x y z
N MET A 1 -43.57 33.80 4.92
CA MET A 1 -43.06 32.98 6.04
C MET A 1 -41.87 32.18 5.57
N GLU A 2 -40.66 32.62 5.90
CA GLU A 2 -39.41 31.96 5.52
C GLU A 2 -39.19 30.70 6.35
N ARG A 3 -38.82 29.59 5.70
CA ARG A 3 -38.30 28.40 6.41
C ARG A 3 -36.78 28.56 6.53
N ARG A 4 -36.29 28.71 7.77
CA ARG A 4 -34.86 28.90 8.06
C ARG A 4 -34.06 27.65 7.70
N CYS A 5 -32.97 27.84 6.96
CA CYS A 5 -31.99 26.80 6.66
C CYS A 5 -31.08 26.55 7.89
N PRO A 6 -30.60 25.32 8.14
CA PRO A 6 -29.67 25.05 9.24
C PRO A 6 -28.35 25.83 9.09
N ARG A 7 -27.79 26.28 10.21
CA ARG A 7 -26.55 27.06 10.23
C ARG A 7 -25.36 26.20 9.77
N THR A 8 -24.64 26.66 8.75
CA THR A 8 -23.31 26.14 8.40
C THR A 8 -22.36 26.36 9.58
N ILE A 9 -22.01 25.31 10.30
CA ILE A 9 -21.02 25.38 11.38
C ILE A 9 -19.64 25.38 10.75
N SER A 10 -18.92 26.49 10.89
CA SER A 10 -17.47 26.50 10.77
C SER A 10 -16.89 25.56 11.83
N LEU A 11 -15.99 24.65 11.44
CA LEU A 11 -15.31 23.69 12.33
C LEU A 11 -14.38 24.34 13.39
N TYR A 12 -14.43 25.67 13.53
CA TYR A 12 -13.76 26.45 14.55
C TYR A 12 -14.74 27.26 15.41
N ALA A 13 -15.53 26.58 16.24
CA ALA A 13 -16.32 27.21 17.31
C ALA A 13 -16.34 26.33 18.58
N ARG A 14 -15.85 26.88 19.69
CA ARG A 14 -15.67 26.22 21.01
C ARG A 14 -16.91 25.46 21.51
N SER A 15 -16.75 24.18 21.84
CA SER A 15 -17.55 23.53 22.89
C SER A 15 -16.90 23.79 24.27
N ARG A 16 -17.72 24.07 25.30
CA ARG A 16 -17.26 24.26 26.69
C ARG A 16 -17.60 23.02 27.53
N GLN A 17 -16.60 22.29 28.02
CA GLN A 17 -16.52 21.65 29.34
C GLN A 17 -15.13 20.96 29.52
N PRO A 18 -14.71 20.54 30.73
CA PRO A 18 -13.38 20.89 31.22
C PRO A 18 -12.23 19.90 30.90
N ALA A 19 -11.07 20.49 30.63
CA ALA A 19 -9.72 20.06 30.99
C ALA A 19 -9.38 18.55 31.00
N LEU A 20 -9.05 18.02 29.82
CA LEU A 20 -7.87 17.17 29.65
C LEU A 20 -6.98 17.84 28.59
N SER A 21 -5.68 17.97 28.88
CA SER A 21 -4.73 18.70 28.04
C SER A 21 -4.35 17.90 26.80
N TYR A 22 -5.12 18.07 25.73
CA TYR A 22 -4.77 17.60 24.39
C TYR A 22 -4.21 18.77 23.57
N GLU A 23 -2.91 18.78 23.31
CA GLU A 23 -2.30 19.76 22.41
C GLU A 23 -2.74 19.48 20.97
N ASP A 24 -3.26 20.50 20.26
CA ASP A 24 -3.75 20.35 18.89
C ASP A 24 -2.58 20.18 17.90
N PRO A 25 -2.42 19.00 17.25
CA PRO A 25 -1.29 18.74 16.37
C PRO A 25 -1.32 19.57 15.07
N ARG A 26 -2.36 20.38 14.84
CA ARG A 26 -2.59 21.12 13.59
C ARG A 26 -1.97 22.53 13.56
N LYS A 27 -1.37 23.02 14.65
CA LYS A 27 -0.63 24.29 14.62
C LYS A 27 0.55 24.27 13.64
N ASP A 28 1.20 23.13 13.48
CA ASP A 28 2.41 22.99 12.65
C ASP A 28 2.13 22.75 11.15
N PHE A 29 0.85 22.60 10.77
CA PHE A 29 0.46 22.31 9.37
C PHE A 29 0.17 23.56 8.53
N TYR A 30 0.15 24.75 9.13
CA TYR A 30 0.05 26.02 8.41
C TYR A 30 1.44 26.65 8.22
N VAL A 31 2.12 26.31 7.13
CA VAL A 31 3.31 27.04 6.68
C VAL A 31 2.89 28.43 6.16
N GLY A 32 2.84 29.42 7.06
CA GLY A 32 2.55 30.82 6.74
C GLY A 32 1.55 31.57 7.64
N ALA A 33 1.08 30.99 8.76
CA ALA A 33 0.13 31.67 9.64
C ALA A 33 0.76 32.75 10.54
N VAL A 34 0.93 33.96 10.01
CA VAL A 34 1.12 35.17 10.85
C VAL A 34 -0.22 35.53 11.52
N PRO A 35 -0.27 35.79 12.84
CA PRO A 35 -1.50 36.23 13.50
C PRO A 35 -1.85 37.67 13.10
N PHE A 36 -2.69 37.84 12.07
CA PHE A 36 -3.18 39.16 11.65
C PHE A 36 -4.27 39.67 12.61
N GLY A 37 -3.85 40.31 13.69
CA GLY A 37 -4.68 41.22 14.47
C GLY A 37 -4.56 42.63 13.89
N TRP A 38 -5.61 43.11 13.21
CA TRP A 38 -5.71 44.51 12.77
C TRP A 38 -7.02 45.13 13.24
N THR A 39 -6.91 46.05 14.18
CA THR A 39 -7.93 47.04 14.50
C THR A 39 -7.97 48.07 13.36
N TRP A 40 -9.17 48.40 12.87
CA TRP A 40 -9.34 49.53 11.96
C TRP A 40 -9.02 50.84 12.69
N GLY A 41 -8.16 51.66 12.08
CA GLY A 41 -7.86 53.01 12.54
C GLY A 41 -7.76 53.93 11.33
N ASP A 42 -8.71 54.86 11.22
CA ASP A 42 -8.73 55.86 10.14
C ASP A 42 -7.59 56.87 10.29
N SER A 43 -6.95 57.24 9.18
CA SER A 43 -6.29 58.53 9.03
C SER A 43 -6.14 58.89 7.56
N LEU A 44 -6.74 60.02 7.16
CA LEU A 44 -6.51 60.63 5.85
C LEU A 44 -5.10 61.22 5.79
N GLY A 45 -4.43 61.05 4.64
CA GLY A 45 -3.14 61.66 4.36
C GLY A 45 -2.99 61.96 2.87
N THR A 46 -3.33 63.18 2.46
CA THR A 46 -3.18 63.66 1.09
C THR A 46 -1.74 64.07 0.82
N GLN A 47 -1.08 63.58 -0.23
CA GLN A 47 0.08 64.29 -0.80
C GLN A 47 0.40 63.98 -2.27
N ASN A 48 0.89 65.04 -2.92
CA ASN A 48 1.10 65.33 -4.35
C ASN A 48 1.63 64.25 -5.32
N SER A 49 1.21 64.45 -6.58
CA SER A 49 1.74 63.87 -7.81
C SER A 49 2.97 64.63 -8.37
N GLN A 50 4.08 63.94 -8.67
CA GLN A 50 5.12 64.40 -9.61
C GLN A 50 5.80 63.22 -10.33
N GLY A 51 6.16 63.41 -11.60
CA GLY A 51 7.21 62.65 -12.31
C GLY A 51 6.84 61.27 -12.87
N CYS A 52 6.31 61.21 -14.09
CA CYS A 52 6.22 59.95 -14.85
C CYS A 52 7.39 59.80 -15.83
N SER A 53 8.39 59.00 -15.46
CA SER A 53 9.39 58.45 -16.38
C SER A 53 9.18 56.92 -16.44
N GLN A 54 8.54 56.44 -17.51
CA GLN A 54 8.31 55.02 -17.73
C GLN A 54 9.66 54.34 -18.07
N PRO A 55 10.18 53.42 -17.23
CA PRO A 55 11.31 52.59 -17.63
C PRO A 55 10.84 51.54 -18.65
N PRO A 56 11.71 51.06 -19.56
CA PRO A 56 11.29 50.25 -20.70
C PRO A 56 10.59 48.94 -20.29
N LEU A 57 9.54 48.56 -21.01
CA LEU A 57 8.69 47.41 -20.68
C LEU A 57 9.39 46.03 -20.79
N SER A 58 10.64 45.98 -21.25
CA SER A 58 11.45 44.76 -21.41
C SER A 58 11.92 44.12 -20.09
N GLN A 59 11.88 44.85 -18.97
CA GLN A 59 12.16 44.30 -17.63
C GLN A 59 10.97 43.55 -17.01
N PHE A 60 9.78 43.59 -17.63
CA PHE A 60 8.66 42.70 -17.29
C PHE A 60 8.74 41.36 -18.05
N GLY A 61 9.94 40.78 -18.15
CA GLY A 61 10.10 39.37 -18.51
C GLY A 61 9.26 38.54 -17.54
N GLY A 62 8.31 37.77 -18.08
CA GLY A 62 7.09 37.36 -17.36
C GLY A 62 7.31 36.89 -15.93
N ASN A 63 7.01 37.76 -14.96
CA ASN A 63 7.16 37.50 -13.54
C ASN A 63 6.24 36.34 -13.13
N ALA A 64 6.80 35.13 -13.07
CA ALA A 64 6.16 34.00 -12.44
C ALA A 64 5.87 34.37 -10.98
N LEU A 65 4.59 34.42 -10.63
CA LEU A 65 4.13 34.75 -9.28
C LEU A 65 4.84 33.86 -8.25
N SER A 66 5.48 34.48 -7.25
CA SER A 66 6.20 33.77 -6.19
C SER A 66 5.33 32.65 -5.60
N MET A 67 5.91 31.46 -5.39
CA MET A 67 5.17 30.28 -4.96
C MET A 67 4.46 30.51 -3.62
N THR A 68 5.04 31.32 -2.72
CA THR A 68 4.38 31.75 -1.48
C THR A 68 3.09 32.53 -1.77
N ILE A 69 3.12 33.50 -2.70
CA ILE A 69 1.93 34.28 -3.06
C ILE A 69 0.90 33.37 -3.74
N ARG A 70 1.34 32.52 -4.68
CA ARG A 70 0.49 31.52 -5.36
C ARG A 70 -0.20 30.58 -4.37
N ALA A 71 0.50 30.09 -3.35
CA ALA A 71 -0.04 29.23 -2.29
C ALA A 71 -1.16 29.95 -1.48
N HIS A 72 -0.98 31.24 -1.17
CA HIS A 72 -2.01 32.07 -0.54
C HIS A 72 -3.18 32.39 -1.50
N THR A 73 -2.90 32.57 -2.79
CA THR A 73 -3.94 32.77 -3.82
C THR A 73 -4.88 31.57 -3.89
N PHE A 74 -4.38 30.33 -3.86
CA PHE A 74 -5.24 29.14 -3.90
C PHE A 74 -6.14 29.01 -2.66
N ILE A 75 -5.65 29.29 -1.45
CA ILE A 75 -6.49 29.32 -0.24
C ILE A 75 -7.57 30.40 -0.35
N THR A 76 -7.20 31.61 -0.78
CA THR A 76 -8.14 32.72 -0.95
C THR A 76 -9.21 32.41 -2.00
N LEU A 77 -8.80 31.87 -3.16
CA LEU A 77 -9.71 31.44 -4.22
C LEU A 77 -10.64 30.32 -3.74
N GLY A 78 -10.12 29.35 -2.97
CA GLY A 78 -10.91 28.28 -2.38
C GLY A 78 -11.99 28.79 -1.43
N LYS A 79 -11.63 29.72 -0.52
CA LYS A 79 -12.59 30.39 0.37
C LYS A 79 -13.69 31.13 -0.40
N LEU A 80 -13.36 31.79 -1.51
CA LEU A 80 -14.36 32.42 -2.40
C LEU A 80 -15.22 31.38 -3.12
N CYS A 81 -14.64 30.26 -3.55
CA CYS A 81 -15.39 29.16 -4.17
C CYS A 81 -16.44 28.56 -3.21
N LEU A 82 -16.12 28.39 -1.93
CA LEU A 82 -17.06 27.90 -0.90
C LEU A 82 -18.30 28.79 -0.71
N GLN A 83 -18.15 30.10 -0.93
CA GLN A 83 -19.27 31.06 -0.90
C GLN A 83 -20.03 31.10 -2.23
N HIS A 84 -19.34 30.91 -3.36
CA HIS A 84 -19.90 31.11 -4.70
C HIS A 84 -19.75 29.86 -5.58
N GLY A 85 -20.78 29.01 -5.60
CA GLY A 85 -20.79 27.77 -6.41
C GLY A 85 -20.58 27.97 -7.92
N GLY A 86 -20.99 29.12 -8.46
CA GLY A 86 -20.70 29.50 -9.86
C GLY A 86 -19.21 29.77 -10.12
N LEU A 87 -18.47 30.26 -9.12
CA LEU A 87 -17.01 30.39 -9.18
C LEU A 87 -16.35 29.02 -9.01
N ALA A 88 -16.79 28.23 -8.01
CA ALA A 88 -16.31 26.86 -7.79
C ALA A 88 -16.39 26.02 -9.07
N LYS A 89 -17.52 26.07 -9.80
CA LYS A 89 -17.70 25.35 -11.07
C LYS A 89 -16.70 25.75 -12.15
N ARG A 90 -16.24 27.01 -12.19
CA ARG A 90 -15.22 27.48 -13.14
C ARG A 90 -13.80 27.12 -12.68
N CYS A 91 -13.54 27.09 -11.37
CA CYS A 91 -12.20 26.89 -10.82
C CYS A 91 -11.84 25.41 -10.60
N ILE A 92 -12.81 24.50 -10.42
CA ILE A 92 -12.56 23.11 -10.01
C ILE A 92 -11.59 22.35 -10.93
N ALA A 93 -11.69 22.53 -12.26
CA ALA A 93 -10.79 21.88 -13.22
C ALA A 93 -9.35 22.43 -13.12
N ALA A 94 -9.20 23.73 -12.86
CA ALA A 94 -7.89 24.33 -12.62
C ALA A 94 -7.30 23.83 -11.30
N LEU A 95 -8.08 23.76 -10.21
CA LEU A 95 -7.65 23.19 -8.94
C LEU A 95 -7.17 21.74 -9.10
N ALA A 96 -7.96 20.88 -9.75
CA ALA A 96 -7.56 19.49 -9.99
C ALA A 96 -6.25 19.37 -10.79
N ARG A 97 -6.05 20.21 -11.81
CA ARG A 97 -4.79 20.28 -12.57
C ARG A 97 -3.60 20.68 -11.70
N GLU A 98 -3.78 21.60 -10.75
CA GLU A 98 -2.67 22.13 -9.94
C GLU A 98 -2.16 21.12 -8.89
N LEU A 99 -3.00 20.19 -8.43
CA LEU A 99 -2.55 18.99 -7.69
C LEU A 99 -1.58 18.14 -8.53
N GLU A 100 -1.74 18.16 -9.85
CA GLU A 100 -1.00 17.31 -10.76
C GLU A 100 0.28 17.95 -11.31
N THR A 101 0.23 19.25 -11.63
CA THR A 101 1.27 19.97 -12.38
C THR A 101 2.10 20.93 -11.53
N SER A 102 1.67 21.31 -10.31
CA SER A 102 2.47 22.21 -9.47
C SER A 102 3.73 21.52 -8.97
N SER A 103 4.89 22.15 -9.17
CA SER A 103 6.16 21.74 -8.57
C SER A 103 6.19 21.98 -7.05
N ASP A 104 5.60 23.09 -6.59
CA ASP A 104 5.56 23.45 -5.18
C ASP A 104 4.58 22.59 -4.37
N ALA A 105 5.05 22.08 -3.24
CA ALA A 105 4.30 21.24 -2.32
C ALA A 105 3.27 22.04 -1.49
N ALA A 106 3.55 23.30 -1.14
CA ALA A 106 2.59 24.11 -0.39
C ALA A 106 1.36 24.45 -1.23
N VAL A 107 1.53 24.78 -2.52
CA VAL A 107 0.44 24.90 -3.49
C VAL A 107 -0.38 23.61 -3.57
N ARG A 108 0.24 22.43 -3.76
CA ARG A 108 -0.49 21.15 -3.84
C ARG A 108 -1.26 20.85 -2.55
N ASN A 109 -0.64 21.05 -1.39
CA ASN A 109 -1.25 20.87 -0.07
C ASN A 109 -2.47 21.80 0.13
N ASN A 110 -2.32 23.07 -0.23
CA ASN A 110 -3.39 24.06 -0.10
C ASN A 110 -4.56 23.76 -1.05
N VAL A 111 -4.28 23.36 -2.28
CA VAL A 111 -5.30 22.92 -3.24
C VAL A 111 -6.00 21.64 -2.75
N MET A 112 -5.28 20.71 -2.15
CA MET A 112 -5.84 19.48 -1.56
C MET A 112 -6.87 19.82 -0.46
N ILE A 113 -6.52 20.71 0.48
CA ILE A 113 -7.44 21.21 1.52
C ILE A 113 -8.68 21.85 0.89
N VAL A 114 -8.50 22.77 -0.06
CA VAL A 114 -9.61 23.46 -0.76
C VAL A 114 -10.54 22.47 -1.48
N MET A 115 -9.99 21.46 -2.16
CA MET A 115 -10.79 20.45 -2.84
C MET A 115 -11.61 19.61 -1.85
N CYS A 116 -11.05 19.28 -0.67
CA CYS A 116 -11.78 18.59 0.39
C CYS A 116 -12.93 19.43 0.97
N ASP A 117 -12.71 20.72 1.23
CA ASP A 117 -13.80 21.62 1.68
C ASP A 117 -14.92 21.70 0.60
N LEU A 118 -14.54 21.66 -0.68
CA LEU A 118 -15.50 21.63 -1.80
C LEU A 118 -16.22 20.29 -1.92
N CYS A 119 -15.64 19.15 -1.50
CA CYS A 119 -16.39 17.87 -1.38
C CYS A 119 -17.56 17.99 -0.39
N ILE A 120 -17.34 18.67 0.74
CA ILE A 120 -18.37 18.91 1.76
C ILE A 120 -19.46 19.85 1.21
N ARG A 121 -19.06 20.96 0.58
CA ARG A 121 -19.98 22.02 0.18
C ARG A 121 -20.72 21.74 -1.13
N TYR A 122 -20.06 21.09 -2.09
CA TYR A 122 -20.55 20.85 -3.46
C TYR A 122 -20.19 19.43 -3.95
N PRO A 123 -20.60 18.34 -3.27
CA PRO A 123 -20.14 16.97 -3.56
C PRO A 123 -20.30 16.55 -5.02
N ASN A 124 -21.44 16.87 -5.63
CA ASN A 124 -21.73 16.57 -7.05
C ASN A 124 -20.77 17.24 -8.05
N LEU A 125 -20.10 18.34 -7.64
CA LEU A 125 -19.08 19.00 -8.47
C LEU A 125 -17.71 18.30 -8.38
N VAL A 126 -17.42 17.67 -7.24
CA VAL A 126 -16.09 17.11 -6.91
C VAL A 126 -16.01 15.59 -7.07
N ASP A 127 -17.12 14.84 -7.10
CA ASP A 127 -17.14 13.36 -7.25
C ASP A 127 -16.25 12.87 -8.42
N ARG A 128 -16.28 13.56 -9.56
CA ARG A 128 -15.44 13.24 -10.74
C ARG A 128 -13.93 13.51 -10.56
N TYR A 129 -13.54 14.23 -9.52
CA TYR A 129 -12.14 14.61 -9.21
C TYR A 129 -11.57 13.87 -8.00
N ILE A 130 -12.36 13.04 -7.32
CA ILE A 130 -11.88 12.13 -6.26
C ILE A 130 -10.67 11.29 -6.71
N PRO A 131 -10.55 10.81 -7.97
CA PRO A 131 -9.34 10.12 -8.42
C PRO A 131 -8.07 11.02 -8.45
N ASN A 132 -8.20 12.31 -8.76
CA ASN A 132 -7.10 13.27 -8.67
C ASN A 132 -6.69 13.46 -7.20
N LEU A 133 -7.66 13.56 -6.28
CA LEU A 133 -7.38 13.67 -4.83
C LEU A 133 -6.69 12.43 -4.28
N ALA A 134 -7.19 11.24 -4.63
CA ALA A 134 -6.61 9.98 -4.20
C ALA A 134 -5.20 9.74 -4.77
N SER A 135 -4.88 10.31 -5.94
CA SER A 135 -3.52 10.27 -6.48
C SER A 135 -2.48 11.00 -5.61
N CYS A 136 -2.90 11.98 -4.80
CA CYS A 136 -2.00 12.65 -3.85
C CYS A 136 -1.57 11.77 -2.66
N LEU A 137 -2.16 10.57 -2.49
CA LEU A 137 -1.64 9.54 -1.58
C LEU A 137 -0.24 9.04 -1.98
N LYS A 138 0.15 9.23 -3.25
CA LYS A 138 1.51 8.95 -3.79
C LYS A 138 2.21 10.25 -4.23
N ASP A 139 1.90 11.38 -3.58
CA ASP A 139 2.62 12.64 -3.84
C ASP A 139 4.11 12.55 -3.46
N ARG A 140 4.94 13.30 -4.18
CA ARG A 140 6.39 13.42 -3.95
C ARG A 140 6.74 14.02 -2.56
N SER A 141 5.82 14.75 -1.94
CA SER A 141 5.99 15.36 -0.62
C SER A 141 5.27 14.56 0.46
N LEU A 142 6.01 14.20 1.52
CA LEU A 142 5.47 13.56 2.73
C LEU A 142 4.33 14.37 3.38
N ILE A 143 4.42 15.71 3.34
CA ILE A 143 3.39 16.60 3.89
C ILE A 143 2.08 16.44 3.12
N VAL A 144 2.15 16.46 1.77
CA VAL A 144 0.98 16.28 0.91
C VAL A 144 0.38 14.88 1.10
N ARG A 145 1.19 13.81 1.11
CA ARG A 145 0.69 12.44 1.37
C ARG A 145 -0.04 12.33 2.71
N LYS A 146 0.55 12.85 3.79
CA LYS A 146 -0.05 12.84 5.14
C LYS A 146 -1.35 13.65 5.19
N GLN A 147 -1.37 14.84 4.58
CA GLN A 147 -2.57 15.68 4.52
C GLN A 147 -3.68 15.02 3.70
N THR A 148 -3.36 14.42 2.55
CA THR A 148 -4.33 13.70 1.70
C THR A 148 -4.93 12.52 2.45
N LEU A 149 -4.09 11.69 3.09
CA LEU A 149 -4.54 10.53 3.87
C LEU A 149 -5.47 10.95 5.01
N ASN A 150 -5.12 12.00 5.75
CA ASN A 150 -5.98 12.55 6.81
C ASN A 150 -7.31 13.09 6.25
N SER A 151 -7.25 13.91 5.20
CA SER A 151 -8.42 14.62 4.66
C SER A 151 -9.41 13.66 3.99
N LEU A 152 -8.92 12.68 3.23
CA LEU A 152 -9.78 11.65 2.64
C LEU A 152 -10.39 10.76 3.73
N THR A 153 -9.65 10.41 4.79
CA THR A 153 -10.19 9.64 5.93
C THR A 153 -11.37 10.38 6.58
N HIS A 154 -11.25 11.69 6.83
CA HIS A 154 -12.36 12.48 7.36
C HIS A 154 -13.57 12.54 6.41
N LEU A 155 -13.36 12.75 5.10
CA LEU A 155 -14.44 12.77 4.13
C LEU A 155 -15.20 11.43 4.02
N LEU A 156 -14.54 10.32 4.34
CA LEU A 156 -15.13 8.98 4.35
C LEU A 156 -15.89 8.67 5.64
N LEU A 157 -15.38 9.09 6.80
CA LEU A 157 -16.07 8.90 8.08
C LEU A 157 -17.39 9.66 8.15
N GLU A 158 -17.42 10.84 7.53
CA GLU A 158 -18.57 11.76 7.46
C GLU A 158 -19.45 11.54 6.19
N ASP A 159 -19.24 10.45 5.45
CA ASP A 159 -20.00 10.05 4.25
C ASP A 159 -20.04 11.06 3.06
N TYR A 160 -19.18 12.08 3.04
CA TYR A 160 -19.06 13.03 1.92
C TYR A 160 -18.42 12.41 0.67
N VAL A 161 -17.60 11.38 0.84
CA VAL A 161 -17.00 10.59 -0.25
C VAL A 161 -17.42 9.13 -0.09
N LYS A 162 -17.72 8.46 -1.21
CA LYS A 162 -18.09 7.04 -1.19
C LYS A 162 -16.86 6.15 -1.22
N TRP A 163 -16.77 5.23 -0.26
CA TRP A 163 -15.82 4.13 -0.30
C TRP A 163 -16.19 3.21 -1.48
N ARG A 164 -15.29 3.13 -2.46
CA ARG A 164 -15.42 2.30 -3.68
C ARG A 164 -14.07 1.63 -3.92
N GLY A 165 -14.04 0.48 -4.60
CA GLY A 165 -12.81 -0.27 -4.93
C GLY A 165 -11.59 0.59 -5.33
N PRO A 166 -11.71 1.52 -6.31
CA PRO A 166 -10.57 2.33 -6.75
C PRO A 166 -9.96 3.22 -5.67
N LEU A 167 -10.76 3.66 -4.69
CA LEU A 167 -10.29 4.44 -3.55
C LEU A 167 -9.74 3.52 -2.45
N PHE A 168 -10.41 2.39 -2.21
CA PHE A 168 -9.96 1.35 -1.28
C PHE A 168 -8.54 0.86 -1.63
N PHE A 169 -8.25 0.51 -2.89
CA PHE A 169 -6.92 0.00 -3.27
C PHE A 169 -5.82 1.06 -3.13
N ARG A 170 -6.12 2.33 -3.46
CA ARG A 170 -5.18 3.45 -3.27
C ARG A 170 -4.86 3.68 -1.81
N PHE A 171 -5.87 3.64 -0.93
CA PHE A 171 -5.68 3.66 0.51
C PHE A 171 -4.82 2.49 0.99
N LEU A 172 -5.17 1.26 0.59
CA LEU A 172 -4.44 0.05 0.99
C LEU A 172 -2.96 0.10 0.54
N SER A 173 -2.68 0.69 -0.63
CA SER A 173 -1.30 0.89 -1.13
C SER A 173 -0.42 1.81 -0.28
N THR A 174 -0.98 2.56 0.68
CA THR A 174 -0.21 3.40 1.61
C THR A 174 0.36 2.64 2.80
N LEU A 175 -0.05 1.38 3.01
CA LEU A 175 0.61 0.46 3.97
C LEU A 175 1.98 -0.04 3.49
N VAL A 176 2.27 0.10 2.18
CA VAL A 176 3.58 -0.20 1.57
C VAL A 176 4.25 1.08 1.07
N ASP A 177 4.01 2.19 1.76
CA ASP A 177 4.72 3.45 1.55
C ASP A 177 6.13 3.40 2.16
N ASP A 178 7.11 3.99 1.47
CA ASP A 178 8.51 4.01 1.92
C ASP A 178 8.71 4.81 3.22
N SER A 179 7.76 5.69 3.57
CA SER A 179 7.79 6.46 4.81
C SER A 179 7.04 5.77 5.95
N GLU A 180 7.76 5.49 7.04
CA GLU A 180 7.20 4.95 8.28
C GLU A 180 6.05 5.78 8.85
N VAL A 181 6.15 7.11 8.73
CA VAL A 181 5.11 8.06 9.15
C VAL A 181 3.81 7.87 8.36
N ILE A 182 3.90 7.49 7.09
CA ILE A 182 2.74 7.29 6.22
C ILE A 182 2.12 5.91 6.47
N TRP A 183 2.89 4.82 6.48
CA TRP A 183 2.29 3.49 6.63
C TRP A 183 1.69 3.26 8.03
N LYS A 184 2.33 3.75 9.11
CA LYS A 184 1.76 3.68 10.47
C LYS A 184 0.47 4.49 10.60
N PHE A 185 0.42 5.67 9.97
CA PHE A 185 -0.79 6.49 9.98
C PHE A 185 -1.89 5.86 9.11
N SER A 186 -1.53 5.21 8.00
CA SER A 186 -2.45 4.43 7.16
C SER A 186 -3.07 3.26 7.91
N GLU A 187 -2.26 2.48 8.65
CA GLU A 187 -2.72 1.41 9.53
C GLU A 187 -3.72 1.95 10.58
N PHE A 188 -3.38 3.06 11.25
CA PHE A 188 -4.31 3.70 12.19
C PHE A 188 -5.63 4.12 11.52
N CYS A 189 -5.58 4.80 10.37
CA CYS A 189 -6.78 5.24 9.64
C CYS A 189 -7.63 4.04 9.20
N LEU A 190 -7.01 2.98 8.67
CA LEU A 190 -7.71 1.80 8.19
C LEU A 190 -8.32 0.99 9.34
N VAL A 191 -7.55 0.66 10.37
CA VAL A 191 -7.99 -0.25 11.45
C VAL A 191 -8.81 0.47 12.52
N GLN A 192 -8.35 1.63 12.99
CA GLN A 192 -8.95 2.29 14.15
C GLN A 192 -10.15 3.18 13.81
N LEU A 193 -10.30 3.57 12.54
CA LEU A 193 -11.38 4.45 12.08
C LEU A 193 -12.26 3.79 11.00
N LEU A 194 -11.71 3.49 9.82
CA LEU A 194 -12.50 3.08 8.65
C LEU A 194 -13.09 1.67 8.79
N LEU A 195 -12.34 0.70 9.32
CA LEU A 195 -12.83 -0.66 9.57
C LEU A 195 -13.95 -0.69 10.60
N LYS A 196 -13.92 0.18 11.63
CA LYS A 196 -15.03 0.31 12.59
C LYS A 196 -16.28 0.92 11.94
N ARG A 197 -16.11 1.79 10.94
CA ARG A 197 -17.21 2.38 10.16
C ARG A 197 -17.81 1.37 9.15
N GLN A 198 -16.97 0.51 8.56
CA GLN A 198 -17.35 -0.50 7.57
C GLN A 198 -16.62 -1.85 7.82
N PRO A 199 -17.10 -2.70 8.74
CA PRO A 199 -16.40 -3.94 9.15
C PRO A 199 -16.12 -4.93 8.01
N THR A 200 -16.95 -4.92 6.97
CA THR A 200 -16.83 -5.82 5.81
C THR A 200 -15.88 -5.32 4.72
N MET A 201 -15.27 -4.13 4.85
CA MET A 201 -14.55 -3.49 3.73
C MET A 201 -13.36 -4.30 3.21
N LEU A 202 -12.65 -5.00 4.10
CA LEU A 202 -11.51 -5.83 3.73
C LEU A 202 -11.99 -7.09 3.01
N PHE A 203 -13.03 -7.75 3.54
CA PHE A 203 -13.63 -8.95 2.94
C PHE A 203 -14.18 -8.68 1.53
N GLN A 204 -14.94 -7.59 1.38
CA GLN A 204 -15.61 -7.24 0.12
C GLN A 204 -14.65 -7.01 -1.05
N HIS A 205 -13.46 -6.44 -0.78
CA HIS A 205 -12.47 -6.11 -1.81
C HIS A 205 -11.30 -7.10 -1.92
N PHE A 206 -11.26 -8.19 -1.14
CA PHE A 206 -10.10 -9.08 -1.09
C PHE A 206 -9.77 -9.73 -2.44
N LEU A 207 -10.76 -10.31 -3.13
CA LEU A 207 -10.52 -10.94 -4.44
C LEU A 207 -10.13 -9.91 -5.49
N GLU A 208 -10.82 -8.77 -5.54
CA GLU A 208 -10.52 -7.69 -6.49
C GLU A 208 -9.11 -7.10 -6.25
N ALA A 209 -8.63 -7.07 -5.00
CA ALA A 209 -7.26 -6.63 -4.67
C ALA A 209 -6.18 -7.46 -5.36
N ILE A 210 -6.37 -8.78 -5.49
CA ILE A 210 -5.40 -9.67 -6.16
C ILE A 210 -5.29 -9.31 -7.65
N PHE A 211 -6.42 -9.10 -8.33
CA PHE A 211 -6.43 -8.67 -9.73
C PHE A 211 -5.90 -7.23 -9.88
N HIS A 212 -6.27 -6.32 -8.98
CA HIS A 212 -5.89 -4.91 -9.03
C HIS A 212 -4.39 -4.72 -8.87
N PHE A 213 -3.77 -5.32 -7.84
CA PHE A 213 -2.35 -5.13 -7.59
C PHE A 213 -1.47 -5.81 -8.64
N ASN A 214 -1.96 -6.88 -9.28
CA ASN A 214 -1.31 -7.47 -10.46
C ASN A 214 -1.65 -6.76 -11.80
N ALA A 215 -2.39 -5.65 -11.75
CA ALA A 215 -2.82 -4.83 -12.89
C ALA A 215 -3.54 -5.62 -14.00
N TYR A 216 -4.36 -6.61 -13.63
CA TYR A 216 -5.10 -7.46 -14.56
C TYR A 216 -6.54 -6.97 -14.77
N GLU A 217 -6.91 -6.68 -16.02
CA GLU A 217 -8.22 -6.11 -16.39
C GLU A 217 -9.12 -7.12 -17.15
N GLY A 218 -8.61 -8.32 -17.46
CA GLY A 218 -9.29 -9.32 -18.29
C GLY A 218 -10.52 -9.98 -17.65
N GLN A 219 -10.57 -10.09 -16.32
CA GLN A 219 -11.68 -10.74 -15.60
C GLN A 219 -12.98 -9.94 -15.80
N ALA A 220 -14.08 -10.59 -16.19
CA ALA A 220 -15.35 -9.88 -16.44
C ALA A 220 -15.93 -9.14 -15.21
N ALA A 221 -15.72 -9.67 -14.00
CA ALA A 221 -16.33 -9.17 -12.76
C ALA A 221 -15.52 -8.12 -11.98
N TYR A 222 -14.21 -8.00 -12.25
CA TYR A 222 -13.28 -7.21 -11.43
C TYR A 222 -12.58 -6.11 -12.24
N ASN A 223 -12.09 -5.07 -11.55
CA ASN A 223 -11.35 -3.96 -12.14
C ASN A 223 -12.11 -3.21 -13.26
N LYS A 224 -13.45 -3.16 -13.18
CA LYS A 224 -14.31 -2.49 -14.18
C LYS A 224 -14.49 -1.00 -13.90
N PHE A 225 -13.40 -0.32 -13.62
CA PHE A 225 -13.35 1.10 -13.36
C PHE A 225 -12.29 1.79 -14.21
N THR A 226 -12.57 3.04 -14.60
CA THR A 226 -11.65 3.84 -15.42
C THR A 226 -10.42 4.25 -14.61
N GLN A 227 -9.23 3.96 -15.13
CA GLN A 227 -7.95 4.47 -14.64
C GLN A 227 -7.20 5.16 -15.78
N THR A 228 -6.56 6.28 -15.48
CA THR A 228 -5.57 6.90 -16.36
C THR A 228 -4.22 6.17 -16.27
N ASP A 229 -3.39 6.29 -17.30
CA ASP A 229 -2.04 5.68 -17.32
C ASP A 229 -1.17 6.17 -16.16
N ARG A 230 -1.33 7.44 -15.77
CA ARG A 230 -0.72 8.03 -14.57
C ARG A 230 -1.11 7.29 -13.30
N GLU A 231 -2.39 6.97 -13.13
CA GLU A 231 -2.86 6.26 -11.94
C GLU A 231 -2.40 4.80 -11.94
N LYS A 232 -2.36 4.15 -13.11
CA LYS A 232 -1.76 2.82 -13.24
C LYS A 232 -0.28 2.86 -12.83
N ALA A 233 0.50 3.83 -13.31
CA ALA A 233 1.91 3.99 -12.96
C ALA A 233 2.16 4.31 -11.47
N LEU A 234 1.24 5.00 -10.77
CA LEU A 234 1.38 5.35 -9.35
C LEU A 234 0.98 4.22 -8.38
N PHE A 235 0.08 3.32 -8.78
CA PHE A 235 -0.57 2.36 -7.88
C PHE A 235 -0.43 0.88 -8.28
N SER A 236 0.10 0.58 -9.47
CA SER A 236 0.43 -0.79 -9.87
C SER A 236 1.46 -1.42 -8.93
N LEU A 237 1.27 -2.70 -8.63
CA LEU A 237 2.23 -3.57 -7.93
C LEU A 237 2.47 -4.87 -8.72
N LYS A 238 2.30 -4.82 -10.07
CA LYS A 238 2.60 -5.94 -10.97
C LYS A 238 4.09 -6.32 -10.88
N GLY A 239 4.43 -7.57 -11.17
CA GLY A 239 5.82 -8.04 -11.26
C GLY A 239 6.35 -8.63 -9.97
N GLU A 240 7.34 -9.53 -10.10
CA GLU A 240 7.94 -10.27 -8.99
C GLU A 240 8.56 -9.35 -7.93
N GLU A 241 9.15 -8.22 -8.36
CA GLU A 241 9.78 -7.24 -7.47
C GLU A 241 8.79 -6.62 -6.47
N ASN A 242 7.50 -6.61 -6.82
CA ASN A 242 6.42 -6.11 -5.97
C ASN A 242 5.68 -7.21 -5.21
N ALA A 243 5.97 -8.50 -5.43
CA ALA A 243 5.29 -9.63 -4.78
C ALA A 243 5.33 -9.53 -3.23
N SER A 244 6.47 -9.11 -2.68
CA SER A 244 6.62 -8.88 -1.23
C SER A 244 5.72 -7.75 -0.69
N LYS A 245 5.46 -6.70 -1.50
CA LYS A 245 4.53 -5.62 -1.18
C LYS A 245 3.09 -6.12 -1.27
N ARG A 246 2.71 -6.80 -2.35
CA ARG A 246 1.37 -7.40 -2.51
C ARG A 246 1.03 -8.32 -1.33
N MET A 247 1.96 -9.20 -0.95
CA MET A 247 1.76 -10.13 0.18
C MET A 247 1.61 -9.43 1.54
N LYS A 248 2.30 -8.30 1.78
CA LYS A 248 2.06 -7.47 2.97
C LYS A 248 0.62 -6.95 3.01
N LEU A 249 0.08 -6.51 1.86
CA LEU A 249 -1.30 -6.00 1.78
C LEU A 249 -2.32 -7.12 2.01
N TYR A 250 -2.15 -8.29 1.39
CA TYR A 250 -3.06 -9.42 1.60
C TYR A 250 -3.05 -9.93 3.06
N ASN A 251 -1.87 -10.07 3.66
CA ASN A 251 -1.74 -10.49 5.06
C ASN A 251 -2.39 -9.47 6.02
N PHE A 252 -2.18 -8.17 5.81
CA PHE A 252 -2.87 -7.13 6.57
C PHE A 252 -4.40 -7.27 6.50
N MET A 253 -4.95 -7.48 5.30
CA MET A 253 -6.39 -7.70 5.14
C MET A 253 -6.89 -8.93 5.90
N LEU A 254 -6.14 -10.05 5.86
CA LEU A 254 -6.50 -11.30 6.55
C LEU A 254 -6.38 -11.22 8.07
N GLN A 255 -5.38 -10.49 8.59
CA GLN A 255 -5.17 -10.28 10.03
C GLN A 255 -6.31 -9.49 10.67
N HIS A 256 -6.90 -8.56 9.91
CA HIS A 256 -8.05 -7.75 10.34
C HIS A 256 -9.42 -8.29 9.88
N MET A 257 -9.48 -9.54 9.41
CA MET A 257 -10.74 -10.26 9.13
C MET A 257 -11.12 -11.23 10.26
N GLU A 258 -12.42 -11.42 10.44
CA GLU A 258 -12.99 -12.48 11.27
C GLU A 258 -12.84 -13.87 10.62
N ASP A 259 -12.94 -14.94 11.42
CA ASP A 259 -12.87 -16.32 10.93
C ASP A 259 -13.91 -16.63 9.84
N GLU A 260 -15.13 -16.08 9.94
CA GLU A 260 -16.16 -16.25 8.91
C GLU A 260 -15.76 -15.62 7.57
N HIS A 261 -15.22 -14.41 7.60
CA HIS A 261 -14.72 -13.73 6.40
C HIS A 261 -13.54 -14.50 5.78
N ARG A 262 -12.59 -14.99 6.60
CA ARG A 262 -11.46 -15.81 6.14
C ARG A 262 -11.94 -17.11 5.50
N PHE A 263 -12.91 -17.81 6.08
CA PHE A 263 -13.49 -19.03 5.51
C PHE A 263 -14.10 -18.78 4.12
N HIS A 264 -14.89 -17.72 3.97
CA HIS A 264 -15.48 -17.34 2.68
C HIS A 264 -14.42 -16.90 1.65
N VAL A 265 -13.36 -16.19 2.08
CA VAL A 265 -12.23 -15.86 1.19
C VAL A 265 -11.56 -17.14 0.69
N THR A 266 -11.24 -18.10 1.55
CA THR A 266 -10.65 -19.39 1.13
C THR A 266 -11.49 -20.10 0.08
N ALA A 267 -12.81 -20.20 0.29
CA ALA A 267 -13.72 -20.82 -0.68
C ALA A 267 -13.71 -20.08 -2.03
N LYS A 268 -13.81 -18.74 -2.02
CA LYS A 268 -13.79 -17.91 -3.23
C LYS A 268 -12.45 -17.91 -3.96
N LEU A 269 -11.32 -17.93 -3.27
CA LEU A 269 -10.01 -18.05 -3.92
C LEU A 269 -9.88 -19.39 -4.66
N CYS A 270 -10.40 -20.46 -4.08
CA CYS A 270 -10.41 -21.78 -4.73
C CYS A 270 -11.39 -21.82 -5.92
N GLN A 271 -12.60 -21.26 -5.81
CA GLN A 271 -13.59 -21.29 -6.88
C GLN A 271 -13.34 -20.22 -7.96
N ASP A 272 -13.33 -18.95 -7.56
CA ASP A 272 -13.33 -17.78 -8.45
C ASP A 272 -11.93 -17.41 -9.00
N ILE A 273 -10.86 -18.06 -8.52
CA ILE A 273 -9.50 -17.90 -9.06
C ILE A 273 -8.92 -19.25 -9.50
N LEU A 274 -8.65 -20.19 -8.58
CA LEU A 274 -8.02 -21.47 -8.95
C LEU A 274 -8.89 -22.29 -9.92
N GLY A 275 -10.20 -22.36 -9.68
CA GLY A 275 -11.17 -22.98 -10.58
C GLY A 275 -11.18 -22.32 -11.96
N ASN A 276 -11.20 -20.99 -12.03
CA ASN A 276 -11.13 -20.26 -13.29
C ASN A 276 -9.84 -20.54 -14.10
N PHE A 277 -8.70 -20.86 -13.47
CA PHE A 277 -7.52 -21.36 -14.19
C PHE A 277 -7.72 -22.79 -14.73
N VAL A 278 -8.30 -23.69 -13.93
CA VAL A 278 -8.60 -25.08 -14.32
C VAL A 278 -9.57 -25.12 -15.51
N ASP A 279 -10.62 -24.31 -15.46
CA ASP A 279 -11.66 -24.17 -16.49
C ASP A 279 -11.17 -23.35 -17.71
N ASN A 280 -9.95 -22.81 -17.66
CA ASN A 280 -9.32 -21.93 -18.66
C ASN A 280 -10.12 -20.64 -18.95
N VAL A 281 -10.94 -20.18 -18.00
CA VAL A 281 -11.54 -18.84 -17.97
C VAL A 281 -10.46 -17.79 -17.74
N LEU A 282 -9.52 -18.07 -16.83
CA LEU A 282 -8.24 -17.38 -16.72
C LEU A 282 -7.20 -18.17 -17.54
N PRO A 283 -6.54 -17.54 -18.55
CA PRO A 283 -5.43 -18.18 -19.22
C PRO A 283 -4.26 -18.37 -18.24
N LEU A 284 -3.35 -19.28 -18.53
CA LEU A 284 -2.04 -19.34 -17.84
C LEU A 284 -1.00 -18.71 -18.76
N ASN A 285 -0.57 -17.50 -18.44
CA ASN A 285 0.40 -16.70 -19.20
C ASN A 285 1.10 -15.64 -18.32
N GLU A 286 2.05 -14.91 -18.87
CA GLU A 286 2.85 -13.88 -18.18
C GLU A 286 2.01 -12.81 -17.45
N ASP A 287 0.79 -12.50 -17.91
CA ASP A 287 -0.12 -11.54 -17.27
C ASP A 287 -0.91 -12.10 -16.08
N THR A 288 -0.85 -13.40 -15.84
CA THR A 288 -1.70 -14.12 -14.88
C THR A 288 -0.95 -15.07 -13.94
N GLU A 289 0.31 -15.42 -14.25
CA GLU A 289 1.13 -16.28 -13.40
C GLU A 289 1.33 -15.69 -11.99
N ASP A 290 1.51 -14.37 -11.89
CA ASP A 290 1.58 -13.66 -10.59
C ASP A 290 0.28 -13.80 -9.78
N ILE A 291 -0.89 -13.79 -10.42
CA ILE A 291 -2.19 -13.97 -9.74
C ILE A 291 -2.30 -15.38 -9.17
N LEU A 292 -1.90 -16.39 -9.94
CA LEU A 292 -1.91 -17.77 -9.48
C LEU A 292 -0.92 -17.99 -8.33
N LYS A 293 0.29 -17.44 -8.45
CA LYS A 293 1.34 -17.47 -7.43
C LYS A 293 0.92 -16.78 -6.13
N ASP A 294 0.40 -15.55 -6.23
CA ASP A 294 -0.17 -14.80 -5.10
C ASP A 294 -1.26 -15.63 -4.41
N THR A 295 -2.23 -16.17 -5.18
CA THR A 295 -3.38 -16.92 -4.66
C THR A 295 -2.96 -18.19 -3.92
N LEU A 296 -2.02 -18.97 -4.47
CA LEU A 296 -1.48 -20.17 -3.80
C LEU A 296 -0.72 -19.81 -2.53
N THR A 297 0.02 -18.70 -2.54
CA THR A 297 0.77 -18.21 -1.37
C THR A 297 -0.16 -17.70 -0.26
N ILE A 298 -1.25 -17.01 -0.64
CA ILE A 298 -2.32 -16.58 0.27
C ILE A 298 -2.99 -17.80 0.92
N LEU A 299 -3.39 -18.80 0.13
CA LEU A 299 -4.07 -20.00 0.61
C LEU A 299 -3.19 -20.86 1.54
N GLY A 300 -1.86 -20.84 1.33
CA GLY A 300 -0.89 -21.48 2.22
C GLY A 300 -0.49 -20.65 3.45
N CYS A 301 -0.91 -19.39 3.57
CA CYS A 301 -0.40 -18.51 4.64
C CYS A 301 -1.04 -18.82 6.00
N LYS A 302 -0.33 -18.53 7.09
CA LYS A 302 -0.87 -18.70 8.45
C LYS A 302 -2.04 -17.76 8.75
N ASP A 303 -2.15 -16.63 8.05
CA ASP A 303 -3.13 -15.59 8.39
C ASP A 303 -4.52 -15.89 7.84
N ILE A 304 -4.64 -16.66 6.74
CA ILE A 304 -5.94 -17.14 6.23
C ILE A 304 -6.51 -18.31 7.06
N LYS A 305 -5.66 -19.06 7.78
CA LYS A 305 -6.11 -20.17 8.65
C LYS A 305 -7.02 -19.64 9.76
N LEU A 306 -8.08 -20.39 10.07
CA LEU A 306 -9.03 -20.03 11.12
C LEU A 306 -8.39 -20.13 12.51
N THR A 307 -8.83 -19.28 13.44
CA THR A 307 -8.30 -19.21 14.81
C THR A 307 -8.50 -20.55 15.55
N SER A 308 -9.63 -21.21 15.32
CA SER A 308 -9.95 -22.55 15.83
C SER A 308 -9.06 -23.69 15.29
N LEU A 309 -8.29 -23.45 14.22
CA LEU A 309 -7.30 -24.39 13.69
C LEU A 309 -5.87 -24.05 14.16
N LYS A 310 -5.58 -22.78 14.43
CA LYS A 310 -4.28 -22.33 14.98
C LYS A 310 -4.02 -22.94 16.37
N SER A 311 -5.05 -23.07 17.20
CA SER A 311 -4.93 -23.58 18.57
C SER A 311 -4.54 -25.07 18.67
N LYS A 312 -4.78 -25.89 17.63
CA LYS A 312 -4.36 -27.30 17.63
C LYS A 312 -2.84 -27.49 17.56
N ASN A 313 -2.10 -26.46 17.16
CA ASN A 313 -0.65 -26.47 17.04
C ASN A 313 0.05 -25.71 18.17
N ALA A 314 -0.71 -25.14 19.11
CA ALA A 314 -0.17 -24.60 20.35
C ALA A 314 -0.16 -25.72 21.38
N ASN A 315 1.01 -26.04 21.95
CA ASN A 315 1.09 -26.99 23.06
C ASN A 315 0.25 -26.46 24.23
N HIS A 316 -0.54 -27.35 24.82
CA HIS A 316 -1.33 -27.05 26.01
C HIS A 316 -0.41 -26.93 27.23
N ASP A 317 0.02 -25.70 27.52
CA ASP A 317 0.53 -25.27 28.82
C ASP A 317 0.26 -23.77 28.97
N ASP A 318 -0.95 -23.44 29.45
CA ASP A 318 -1.13 -22.53 30.60
C ASP A 318 -2.61 -22.49 31.05
N ILE A 319 -2.78 -22.32 32.36
CA ILE A 319 -4.03 -22.32 33.15
C ILE A 319 -4.52 -20.84 33.19
N VAL A 320 -5.80 -20.41 33.27
CA VAL A 320 -6.94 -20.58 34.20
C VAL A 320 -8.22 -20.13 33.42
N GLU A 321 -9.48 -20.01 33.89
CA GLU A 321 -10.16 -20.07 35.20
C GLU A 321 -11.63 -20.57 35.01
N GLU A 322 -12.46 -20.53 36.05
CA GLU A 322 -13.89 -20.86 35.96
C GLU A 322 -14.69 -19.81 35.15
N ILE A 323 -14.97 -20.11 33.88
CA ILE A 323 -16.06 -19.49 33.11
C ILE A 323 -17.15 -20.54 32.90
N GLU A 324 -18.40 -20.15 33.19
CA GLU A 324 -19.60 -20.99 33.17
C GLU A 324 -19.55 -22.16 32.17
N MET A 325 -19.59 -23.40 32.66
CA MET A 325 -19.49 -24.62 31.84
C MET A 325 -20.44 -24.62 30.63
N ALA A 326 -21.62 -23.98 30.73
CA ALA A 326 -22.54 -23.82 29.61
C ALA A 326 -21.93 -23.04 28.44
N GLN A 327 -21.25 -21.92 28.70
CA GLN A 327 -20.58 -21.12 27.66
C GLN A 327 -19.37 -21.86 27.08
N ALA A 328 -18.59 -22.56 27.92
CA ALA A 328 -17.46 -23.38 27.48
C ALA A 328 -17.92 -24.53 26.56
N VAL A 329 -18.97 -25.27 26.94
CA VAL A 329 -19.57 -26.34 26.14
C VAL A 329 -20.17 -25.81 24.83
N MET A 330 -20.88 -24.67 24.86
CA MET A 330 -21.40 -24.02 23.66
C MET A 330 -20.28 -23.59 22.69
N ASN A 331 -19.20 -23.01 23.21
CA ASN A 331 -18.05 -22.63 22.41
C ASN A 331 -17.33 -23.86 21.84
N GLN A 332 -17.19 -24.94 22.61
CA GLN A 332 -16.61 -26.20 22.15
C GLN A 332 -17.47 -26.85 21.05
N ALA A 333 -18.80 -26.86 21.21
CA ALA A 333 -19.74 -27.36 20.21
C ALA A 333 -19.70 -26.53 18.91
N LYS A 334 -19.70 -25.19 19.03
CA LYS A 334 -19.55 -24.25 17.91
C LYS A 334 -18.23 -24.47 17.16
N ASN A 335 -17.12 -24.61 17.87
CA ASN A 335 -15.80 -24.88 17.28
C ASN A 335 -15.76 -26.26 16.58
N LYS A 336 -16.42 -27.28 17.14
CA LYS A 336 -16.53 -28.61 16.53
C LYS A 336 -17.35 -28.58 15.23
N LEU A 337 -18.46 -27.84 15.22
CA LEU A 337 -19.29 -27.62 14.03
C LEU A 337 -18.52 -26.86 12.94
N ILE A 338 -17.85 -25.75 13.29
CA ILE A 338 -17.00 -24.98 12.36
C ILE A 338 -15.92 -25.90 11.77
N SER A 339 -15.23 -26.70 12.59
CA SER A 339 -14.22 -27.63 12.10
C SER A 339 -14.81 -28.68 11.13
N GLN A 340 -16.04 -29.16 11.34
CA GLN A 340 -16.72 -30.07 10.42
C GLN A 340 -17.09 -29.40 9.08
N VAL A 341 -17.67 -28.20 9.11
CA VAL A 341 -18.02 -27.43 7.91
C VAL A 341 -16.77 -27.09 7.09
N VAL A 342 -15.68 -26.72 7.76
CA VAL A 342 -14.40 -26.40 7.12
C VAL A 342 -13.77 -27.64 6.49
N LYS A 343 -13.73 -28.77 7.21
CA LYS A 343 -13.29 -30.06 6.64
C LYS A 343 -14.12 -30.43 5.41
N LYS A 344 -15.45 -30.37 5.50
CA LYS A 344 -16.35 -30.65 4.38
C LYS A 344 -16.04 -29.75 3.17
N ASN A 345 -15.86 -28.45 3.37
CA ASN A 345 -15.49 -27.52 2.31
C ASN A 345 -14.11 -27.83 1.69
N VAL A 346 -13.11 -28.20 2.50
CA VAL A 346 -11.79 -28.62 2.01
C VAL A 346 -11.92 -29.86 1.12
N ILE A 347 -12.64 -30.87 1.62
CA ILE A 347 -12.89 -32.16 0.97
C ILE A 347 -13.62 -31.98 -0.37
N GLU A 348 -14.73 -31.25 -0.36
CA GLU A 348 -15.66 -31.19 -1.50
C GLU A 348 -15.29 -30.11 -2.53
N ASN A 349 -14.71 -28.98 -2.10
CA ASN A 349 -14.49 -27.81 -2.98
C ASN A 349 -13.01 -27.50 -3.24
N ILE A 350 -12.10 -27.74 -2.28
CA ILE A 350 -10.69 -27.33 -2.42
C ILE A 350 -9.85 -28.44 -3.04
N VAL A 351 -9.91 -29.66 -2.50
CA VAL A 351 -9.09 -30.79 -2.95
C VAL A 351 -9.29 -31.11 -4.45
N PRO A 352 -10.52 -31.15 -5.02
CA PRO A 352 -10.71 -31.42 -6.44
C PRO A 352 -10.08 -30.37 -7.35
N VAL A 353 -10.22 -29.07 -7.01
CA VAL A 353 -9.63 -27.96 -7.76
C VAL A 353 -8.10 -28.03 -7.71
N VAL A 354 -7.52 -28.32 -6.54
CA VAL A 354 -6.07 -28.48 -6.35
C VAL A 354 -5.50 -29.64 -7.18
N ILE A 355 -6.21 -30.77 -7.26
CA ILE A 355 -5.82 -31.93 -8.08
C ILE A 355 -5.86 -31.56 -9.58
N ALA A 356 -6.96 -30.96 -10.05
CA ALA A 356 -7.09 -30.56 -11.44
C ALA A 356 -6.05 -29.49 -11.84
N LEU A 357 -5.76 -28.55 -10.94
CA LEU A 357 -4.72 -27.54 -11.10
C LEU A 357 -3.32 -28.19 -11.17
N LYS A 358 -3.02 -29.19 -10.35
CA LYS A 358 -1.77 -29.98 -10.42
C LYS A 358 -1.61 -30.61 -11.80
N GLN A 359 -2.63 -31.32 -12.27
CA GLN A 359 -2.63 -31.97 -13.59
C GLN A 359 -2.42 -30.95 -14.72
N MET A 360 -3.10 -29.79 -14.65
CA MET A 360 -2.92 -28.71 -15.62
C MET A 360 -1.49 -28.14 -15.62
N LEU A 361 -0.93 -27.80 -14.45
CA LEU A 361 0.41 -27.21 -14.34
C LEU A 361 1.51 -28.18 -14.76
N VAL A 362 1.39 -29.47 -14.40
CA VAL A 362 2.31 -30.53 -14.86
C VAL A 362 2.23 -30.72 -16.37
N LYS A 363 1.02 -30.78 -16.95
CA LYS A 363 0.81 -30.88 -18.40
C LYS A 363 1.38 -29.68 -19.16
N LYS A 364 1.23 -28.46 -18.62
CA LYS A 364 1.81 -27.22 -19.16
C LYS A 364 3.29 -27.02 -18.80
N ARG A 365 3.92 -27.94 -18.02
CA ARG A 365 5.30 -27.85 -17.50
C ARG A 365 5.62 -26.53 -16.78
N SER A 366 4.63 -25.95 -16.11
CA SER A 366 4.76 -24.63 -15.47
C SER A 366 5.65 -24.70 -14.21
N PRO A 367 6.54 -23.72 -13.97
CA PRO A 367 7.32 -23.64 -12.73
C PRO A 367 6.44 -23.40 -11.49
N LEU A 368 5.18 -22.97 -11.66
CA LEU A 368 4.23 -22.75 -10.57
C LEU A 368 3.84 -24.04 -9.81
N VAL A 369 4.21 -25.22 -10.32
CA VAL A 369 4.14 -26.47 -9.53
C VAL A 369 4.87 -26.33 -8.18
N LYS A 370 6.00 -25.60 -8.08
CA LYS A 370 6.69 -25.35 -6.79
C LYS A 370 5.78 -24.62 -5.78
N HIS A 371 4.98 -23.66 -6.23
CA HIS A 371 4.04 -22.92 -5.38
C HIS A 371 2.81 -23.77 -5.02
N LEU A 372 2.32 -24.59 -5.95
CA LEU A 372 1.23 -25.51 -5.67
C LEU A 372 1.64 -26.57 -4.64
N MET A 373 2.84 -27.14 -4.75
CA MET A 373 3.35 -28.14 -3.80
C MET A 373 3.55 -27.56 -2.39
N LEU A 374 3.96 -26.28 -2.28
CA LEU A 374 3.98 -25.56 -0.99
C LEU A 374 2.58 -25.48 -0.36
N PHE A 375 1.56 -25.08 -1.14
CA PHE A 375 0.18 -25.03 -0.66
C PHE A 375 -0.35 -26.43 -0.29
N MET A 376 -0.11 -27.44 -1.14
CA MET A 376 -0.50 -28.83 -0.86
C MET A 376 0.16 -29.38 0.41
N LYS A 377 1.43 -29.02 0.70
CA LYS A 377 2.10 -29.39 1.94
C LYS A 377 1.41 -28.79 3.16
N GLU A 378 1.01 -27.51 3.12
CA GLU A 378 0.24 -26.88 4.21
C GLU A 378 -1.16 -27.51 4.36
N LEU A 379 -1.85 -27.79 3.26
CA LEU A 379 -3.16 -28.45 3.27
C LEU A 379 -3.07 -29.87 3.88
N MET A 380 -2.01 -30.62 3.55
CA MET A 380 -1.77 -31.96 4.08
C MET A 380 -1.35 -31.99 5.55
N LYS A 381 -0.78 -30.91 6.10
CA LYS A 381 -0.55 -30.79 7.56
C LYS A 381 -1.87 -30.70 8.32
N ASP A 382 -2.79 -29.87 7.83
CA ASP A 382 -4.03 -29.54 8.53
C ASP A 382 -5.13 -30.61 8.36
N TYR A 383 -5.13 -31.36 7.25
CA TYR A 383 -6.22 -32.27 6.84
C TYR A 383 -5.75 -33.68 6.41
N ARG A 384 -4.63 -34.17 6.96
CA ARG A 384 -3.98 -35.43 6.53
C ARG A 384 -4.91 -36.64 6.47
N HIS A 385 -5.78 -36.79 7.48
CA HIS A 385 -6.67 -37.95 7.58
C HIS A 385 -7.80 -37.85 6.56
N GLU A 386 -8.46 -36.69 6.52
CA GLU A 386 -9.55 -36.37 5.61
C GLU A 386 -9.13 -36.54 4.14
N ILE A 387 -7.94 -36.03 3.78
CA ILE A 387 -7.43 -36.14 2.40
C ILE A 387 -7.07 -37.60 2.08
N LYS A 388 -6.52 -38.37 3.02
CA LYS A 388 -6.29 -39.82 2.82
C LYS A 388 -7.59 -40.59 2.63
N ASP A 389 -8.66 -40.21 3.33
CA ASP A 389 -9.97 -40.85 3.19
C ASP A 389 -10.60 -40.56 1.81
N ILE A 390 -10.52 -39.32 1.29
CA ILE A 390 -10.93 -39.02 -0.10
C ILE A 390 -10.12 -39.84 -1.09
N LEU A 391 -8.79 -39.73 -1.00
CA LEU A 391 -7.87 -40.34 -1.95
C LEU A 391 -7.86 -41.86 -1.82
N SER A 392 -8.50 -42.46 -0.80
CA SER A 392 -8.72 -43.91 -0.74
C SER A 392 -9.56 -44.44 -1.91
N ALA A 393 -10.40 -43.59 -2.52
CA ALA A 393 -11.17 -43.90 -3.73
C ALA A 393 -10.28 -44.00 -4.99
N ASP A 394 -9.14 -43.31 -5.02
CA ASP A 394 -8.10 -43.42 -6.06
C ASP A 394 -6.73 -43.59 -5.40
N ARG A 395 -6.43 -44.85 -5.04
CA ARG A 395 -5.16 -45.23 -4.40
C ARG A 395 -3.94 -44.88 -5.25
N GLN A 396 -4.07 -44.78 -6.57
CA GLN A 396 -2.96 -44.40 -7.45
C GLN A 396 -2.65 -42.91 -7.29
N LEU A 397 -3.66 -42.06 -7.41
CA LEU A 397 -3.54 -40.61 -7.18
C LEU A 397 -3.09 -40.30 -5.74
N ALA A 398 -3.57 -41.06 -4.74
CA ALA A 398 -3.09 -40.97 -3.36
C ALA A 398 -1.57 -41.18 -3.24
N SER A 399 -1.09 -42.24 -3.90
CA SER A 399 0.32 -42.63 -3.87
C SER A 399 1.19 -41.66 -4.66
N GLU A 400 0.69 -41.13 -5.78
CA GLU A 400 1.35 -40.10 -6.58
C GLU A 400 1.53 -38.80 -5.77
N ILE A 401 0.47 -38.32 -5.10
CA ILE A 401 0.54 -37.11 -4.28
C ILE A 401 1.47 -37.29 -3.07
N GLU A 402 1.42 -38.44 -2.38
CA GLU A 402 2.34 -38.70 -1.26
C GLU A 402 3.81 -38.86 -1.73
N PHE A 403 4.05 -39.45 -2.90
CA PHE A 403 5.39 -39.52 -3.50
C PHE A 403 5.93 -38.15 -3.89
N ASP A 404 5.12 -37.34 -4.59
CA ASP A 404 5.55 -36.01 -5.04
C ASP A 404 5.83 -35.08 -3.86
N LEU A 405 5.04 -35.15 -2.78
CA LEU A 405 5.29 -34.35 -1.57
C LEU A 405 6.59 -34.76 -0.88
N ARG A 406 6.90 -36.06 -0.77
CA ARG A 406 8.18 -36.53 -0.22
C ARG A 406 9.37 -36.06 -1.07
N ARG A 407 9.28 -36.25 -2.38
CA ARG A 407 10.32 -35.82 -3.33
C ARG A 407 10.52 -34.29 -3.31
N PHE A 408 9.45 -33.53 -3.12
CA PHE A 408 9.50 -32.08 -2.98
C PHE A 408 10.19 -31.65 -1.67
N ASP A 409 9.96 -32.37 -0.59
CA ASP A 409 10.61 -32.13 0.71
C ASP A 409 12.11 -32.47 0.65
N GLU A 410 12.48 -33.60 0.06
CA GLU A 410 13.88 -33.97 -0.22
C GLU A 410 14.60 -32.89 -1.06
N GLN A 411 13.92 -32.34 -2.07
CA GLN A 411 14.46 -31.26 -2.91
C GLN A 411 14.67 -29.96 -2.12
N GLN A 412 13.73 -29.58 -1.24
CA GLN A 412 13.84 -28.39 -0.39
C GLN A 412 14.97 -28.52 0.63
N GLU A 413 15.11 -29.70 1.26
CA GLU A 413 16.20 -29.96 2.20
C GLU A 413 17.57 -29.92 1.51
N ALA A 414 17.69 -30.49 0.31
CA ALA A 414 18.91 -30.41 -0.49
C ALA A 414 19.22 -28.99 -0.99
N GLU A 415 18.21 -28.20 -1.38
CA GLU A 415 18.36 -26.79 -1.78
C GLU A 415 18.83 -25.94 -0.59
N LYS A 416 18.26 -26.16 0.61
CA LYS A 416 18.67 -25.50 1.85
C LYS A 416 20.09 -25.88 2.27
N GLN A 417 20.45 -27.17 2.27
CA GLN A 417 21.80 -27.63 2.62
C GLN A 417 22.87 -27.05 1.67
N ARG A 418 22.55 -26.87 0.38
CA ARG A 418 23.44 -26.18 -0.58
C ARG A 418 23.64 -24.71 -0.22
N GLN A 419 22.57 -23.99 0.09
CA GLN A 419 22.67 -22.57 0.50
C GLN A 419 23.46 -22.40 1.81
N GLU A 420 23.30 -23.30 2.78
CA GLU A 420 24.07 -23.34 4.03
C GLU A 420 25.56 -23.69 3.78
N ALA A 421 25.86 -24.60 2.85
CA ALA A 421 27.23 -24.91 2.43
C ALA A 421 27.89 -23.73 1.68
N GLU A 422 27.17 -23.07 0.77
CA GLU A 422 27.65 -21.91 0.01
C GLU A 422 27.94 -20.73 0.96
N THR A 423 27.02 -20.40 1.87
CA THR A 423 27.23 -19.33 2.86
C THR A 423 28.35 -19.63 3.87
N SER A 424 28.53 -20.88 4.29
CA SER A 424 29.67 -21.27 5.15
C SER A 424 31.02 -21.25 4.42
N SER A 425 31.05 -21.60 3.12
CA SER A 425 32.25 -21.53 2.30
C SER A 425 32.70 -20.09 2.00
N GLY A 426 31.75 -19.17 1.78
CA GLY A 426 32.03 -17.75 1.52
C GLY A 426 32.71 -17.02 2.70
N VAL A 427 32.42 -17.43 3.94
CA VAL A 427 33.07 -16.88 5.14
C VAL A 427 34.54 -17.31 5.27
N SER A 428 34.94 -18.42 4.63
CA SER A 428 36.32 -18.92 4.73
C SER A 428 37.32 -18.15 3.84
N GLN A 429 36.88 -17.51 2.76
CA GLN A 429 37.78 -16.76 1.86
C GLN A 429 38.13 -15.35 2.36
N GLN A 430 37.45 -14.82 3.37
CA GLN A 430 37.73 -13.48 3.92
C GLN A 430 38.59 -13.49 5.20
N LYS A 431 39.18 -14.66 5.55
CA LYS A 431 39.91 -14.87 6.82
C LYS A 431 41.37 -15.31 6.67
N THR A 432 41.96 -15.17 5.47
CA THR A 432 43.34 -15.54 5.17
C THR A 432 44.16 -14.37 4.62
N LEU A 433 44.19 -13.25 5.35
CA LEU A 433 45.14 -12.14 5.14
C LEU A 433 45.62 -11.57 6.48
N ASP A 434 46.02 -12.45 7.39
CA ASP A 434 46.88 -12.11 8.54
C ASP A 434 48.03 -13.12 8.59
N HIS A 435 49.26 -12.65 8.34
CA HIS A 435 50.46 -13.36 8.73
C HIS A 435 51.50 -12.37 9.25
N PRO A 436 52.21 -12.66 10.36
CA PRO A 436 52.85 -11.61 11.14
C PRO A 436 54.32 -11.45 10.78
N TRP A 437 54.79 -10.21 10.82
CA TRP A 437 56.19 -9.92 11.12
C TRP A 437 56.24 -8.90 12.27
N PHE A 438 57.00 -9.24 13.30
CA PHE A 438 57.37 -8.35 14.38
C PHE A 438 58.88 -8.12 14.24
N VAL A 439 59.36 -6.88 14.36
CA VAL A 439 60.51 -6.44 15.20
C VAL A 439 60.60 -4.91 15.10
N GLN A 440 60.15 -4.26 16.19
CA GLN A 440 60.78 -3.19 16.98
C GLN A 440 61.80 -2.17 16.43
N LEU A 441 61.79 -1.01 17.12
CA LEU A 441 62.73 0.14 17.12
C LEU A 441 62.49 1.15 15.97
N GLU A 442 62.53 2.48 16.17
CA GLU A 442 62.86 3.27 17.36
C GLU A 442 62.12 4.64 17.38
N ILE A 443 62.17 5.37 18.50
CA ILE A 443 61.58 6.70 18.70
C ILE A 443 62.61 7.79 18.32
N PHE A 444 62.21 8.91 17.71
CA PHE A 444 62.52 10.32 18.13
C PHE A 444 61.83 11.34 17.16
N PRO A 445 61.57 12.62 17.56
CA PRO A 445 60.48 13.44 16.99
C PRO A 445 60.97 14.72 16.24
N PRO A 446 60.29 15.90 16.26
CA PRO A 446 59.47 16.37 15.14
C PRO A 446 59.92 17.72 14.52
N GLY A 447 59.40 18.04 13.31
CA GLY A 447 59.17 19.46 12.94
C GLY A 447 59.32 19.87 11.46
N THR A 448 58.59 20.95 11.14
CA THR A 448 58.82 21.95 10.06
C THR A 448 58.21 21.75 8.65
N SER A 449 57.09 22.44 8.45
CA SER A 449 56.67 23.30 7.31
C SER A 449 56.73 22.89 5.82
N ILE A 450 55.54 22.96 5.21
CA ILE A 450 55.13 23.61 3.95
C ILE A 450 56.24 24.25 3.07
N GLU A 451 56.36 23.86 1.78
CA GLU A 451 56.06 24.69 0.57
C GLU A 451 56.60 24.08 -0.75
N GLY A 452 55.75 24.10 -1.79
CA GLY A 452 56.17 24.56 -3.13
C GLY A 452 56.58 23.57 -4.24
N LEU A 453 56.13 23.91 -5.46
CA LEU A 453 56.71 23.59 -6.78
C LEU A 453 56.54 22.15 -7.34
N ALA A 454 56.23 21.94 -8.63
CA ALA A 454 55.80 22.87 -9.69
C ALA A 454 55.09 22.12 -10.85
N GLU A 455 54.30 22.86 -11.63
CA GLU A 455 53.79 22.45 -12.94
C GLU A 455 54.90 22.49 -14.02
N ASN A 456 54.85 21.56 -14.98
CA ASN A 456 55.10 21.73 -16.44
C ASN A 456 55.13 20.32 -17.08
N SER A 457 54.26 19.98 -18.05
CA SER A 457 54.32 20.32 -19.49
C SER A 457 55.54 19.72 -20.22
N ALA A 458 55.49 19.20 -21.46
CA ALA A 458 54.41 18.75 -22.34
C ALA A 458 55.02 17.84 -23.45
N HIS A 459 54.18 17.32 -24.36
CA HIS A 459 54.56 16.55 -25.58
C HIS A 459 55.08 15.10 -25.33
N GLN A 460 54.86 14.11 -26.20
CA GLN A 460 54.42 14.12 -27.61
C GLN A 460 53.57 12.87 -27.92
N GLY A 461 52.64 12.94 -28.88
CA GLY A 461 51.97 11.75 -29.47
C GLY A 461 52.89 11.00 -30.46
N PRO A 462 52.41 9.98 -31.19
CA PRO A 462 51.22 10.16 -32.06
C PRO A 462 50.26 8.95 -32.22
N THR A 463 49.08 9.26 -32.80
CA THR A 463 48.16 8.47 -33.68
C THR A 463 48.55 7.03 -34.07
N HIS A 464 47.67 6.04 -34.23
CA HIS A 464 46.41 5.93 -35.04
C HIS A 464 45.85 4.46 -34.88
N PRO A 465 44.79 4.01 -35.60
CA PRO A 465 43.37 4.37 -35.63
C PRO A 465 42.41 3.30 -35.04
N LEU A 466 41.12 3.66 -34.98
CA LEU A 466 39.96 2.77 -34.88
C LEU A 466 39.83 1.80 -36.08
N ALA A 467 39.23 0.63 -35.85
CA ALA A 467 38.39 -0.07 -36.83
C ALA A 467 37.17 -0.69 -36.11
N PHE A 468 35.99 -0.46 -36.67
CA PHE A 468 34.69 -1.03 -36.28
C PHE A 468 34.17 -1.88 -37.46
N LEU A 469 33.13 -2.69 -37.22
CA LEU A 469 32.45 -3.62 -38.14
C LEU A 469 33.15 -4.99 -38.26
N ASP A 470 32.43 -6.11 -38.31
CA ASP A 470 30.96 -6.31 -38.36
C ASP A 470 30.31 -6.74 -37.03
#